data_AF-A0A6C0F3A2-F1
#
_entry.id   AF-A0A6C0F3A2-F1
#
_cell.length_a   1.000
_cell.length_b   1.000
_cell.length_c   1.000
_cell.angle_alpha   90.00
_cell.angle_beta   90.00
_cell.angle_gamma   90.00
#
_symmetry.space_group_name_H-M   'P 1'
#
loop_
_entity.id
_entity.type
_entity.pdbx_description
1 polymer ?
#
loop_
_entity_poly.entity_id
_entity_poly.type
_entity_poly.pdbx_seq_one_letter_code
_entity_poly.pdbx_strand_id
1 'polypeptide(L)'
;MSLTKSKRKTNKTRKNNKTLSVWIDKTELPFTQKDYGSNFLVMDEVETYNRAGEKNEPISVAQSTIYQPHTFPERCIDGTYYTAKSQQCHTDGKGERWFRLDHAPSTDISKIVIYPYYNMPKGTMIRIVANAPKTHRAALKQTLWSLPFTAKFKTKKTIKFNPKTWTKGQYS
;
A
#
# COMPACT_ATOMS: atom_id res chain seq x y z
N MET A 1 -20.76 -25.53 51.62
CA MET A 1 -19.79 -25.62 50.50
C MET A 1 -20.21 -24.62 49.43
N SER A 2 -19.49 -23.50 49.28
CA SER A 2 -19.76 -22.53 48.21
C SER A 2 -18.45 -22.24 47.47
N LEU A 3 -18.38 -22.71 46.22
CA LEU A 3 -17.24 -22.54 45.32
C LEU A 3 -17.37 -21.18 44.61
N THR A 4 -16.64 -20.18 45.07
CA THR A 4 -16.45 -18.93 44.34
C THR A 4 -15.51 -19.15 43.15
N LYS A 5 -16.07 -19.23 41.94
CA LYS A 5 -15.29 -19.24 40.69
C LYS A 5 -14.65 -17.86 40.48
N SER A 6 -13.37 -17.76 40.82
CA SER A 6 -12.50 -16.64 40.42
C SER A 6 -12.32 -16.65 38.89
N LYS A 7 -13.06 -15.79 38.18
CA LYS A 7 -12.83 -15.54 36.76
C LYS A 7 -11.57 -14.69 36.61
N ARG A 8 -10.44 -15.37 36.40
CA ARG A 8 -9.16 -14.80 35.97
C ARG A 8 -9.38 -14.03 34.67
N LYS A 9 -9.47 -12.69 34.72
CA LYS A 9 -9.41 -11.83 33.53
C LYS A 9 -8.02 -12.00 32.95
N THR A 10 -7.89 -12.76 31.86
CA THR A 10 -6.68 -12.77 31.05
C THR A 10 -6.57 -11.41 30.38
N ASN A 11 -5.71 -10.54 30.92
CA ASN A 11 -5.20 -9.38 30.20
C ASN A 11 -4.41 -9.90 28.99
N LYS A 12 -5.11 -10.13 27.88
CA LYS A 12 -4.47 -10.24 26.57
C LYS A 12 -4.00 -8.83 26.23
N THR A 13 -2.77 -8.52 26.60
CA THR A 13 -2.04 -7.36 26.06
C THR A 13 -2.01 -7.56 24.55
N ARG A 14 -2.91 -6.87 23.84
CA ARG A 14 -2.95 -6.86 22.39
C ARG A 14 -1.62 -6.26 21.96
N LYS A 15 -0.67 -7.11 21.52
CA LYS A 15 0.57 -6.64 20.90
C LYS A 15 0.14 -5.84 19.68
N ASN A 16 0.09 -4.52 19.85
CA ASN A 16 -0.08 -3.59 18.76
C ASN A 16 1.22 -3.68 17.95
N ASN A 17 1.27 -4.60 16.99
CA ASN A 17 2.30 -4.62 15.97
C ASN A 17 2.07 -3.37 15.13
N LYS A 18 2.67 -2.26 15.57
CA LYS A 18 2.69 -1.01 14.85
C LYS A 18 3.39 -1.29 13.53
N THR A 19 2.73 -1.14 12.39
CA THR A 19 3.32 -1.33 11.05
C THR A 19 3.20 -0.03 10.28
N LEU A 20 4.15 0.25 9.40
CA LEU A 20 4.05 1.37 8.47
C LEU A 20 3.70 0.81 7.11
N SER A 21 2.59 1.26 6.51
CA SER A 21 2.17 0.76 5.21
C SER A 21 2.15 1.82 4.14
N VAL A 22 2.62 1.43 2.95
CA VAL A 22 2.41 2.16 1.71
C VAL A 22 1.23 1.52 0.99
N TRP A 23 0.22 2.33 0.69
CA TRP A 23 -0.90 1.92 -0.15
C TRP A 23 -0.84 2.65 -1.48
N ILE A 24 -1.07 1.92 -2.57
CA ILE A 24 -1.25 2.44 -3.92
C ILE A 24 -2.67 2.08 -4.31
N ASP A 25 -3.55 3.06 -4.39
CA ASP A 25 -4.96 2.82 -4.67
C ASP A 25 -5.52 3.79 -5.70
N LYS A 26 -6.55 3.35 -6.40
CA LYS A 26 -7.41 4.27 -7.16
C LYS A 26 -8.55 4.69 -6.23
N THR A 27 -8.43 5.83 -5.57
CA THR A 27 -9.62 6.43 -4.95
C THR A 27 -10.50 7.03 -6.01
N GLU A 28 -11.79 6.75 -5.90
CA GLU A 28 -12.82 7.63 -6.40
C GLU A 28 -12.67 8.96 -5.65
N LEU A 29 -12.00 9.94 -6.25
CA LEU A 29 -12.23 11.32 -5.85
C LEU A 29 -13.75 11.56 -5.98
N PRO A 30 -14.41 12.25 -5.03
CA PRO A 30 -15.76 12.73 -5.31
C PRO A 30 -15.64 13.64 -6.53
N PHE A 31 -16.62 13.59 -7.42
CA PHE A 31 -16.67 14.25 -8.73
C PHE A 31 -16.15 13.40 -9.90
N THR A 32 -17.16 12.83 -10.57
CA THR A 32 -17.31 12.74 -12.03
C THR A 32 -16.08 12.27 -12.82
N GLN A 33 -16.17 11.06 -13.36
CA GLN A 33 -16.51 10.87 -14.78
C GLN A 33 -16.10 9.44 -15.17
N LYS A 34 -16.93 8.81 -16.00
CA LYS A 34 -16.71 7.51 -16.66
C LYS A 34 -15.44 7.51 -17.51
N ASP A 35 -14.27 7.50 -16.90
CA ASP A 35 -13.02 7.22 -17.61
C ASP A 35 -12.80 5.71 -17.58
N TYR A 36 -13.25 5.05 -18.66
CA TYR A 36 -12.93 3.67 -19.06
C TYR A 36 -11.43 3.49 -19.41
N GLY A 37 -10.54 4.19 -18.70
CA GLY A 37 -9.10 4.00 -18.77
C GLY A 37 -8.67 2.99 -17.71
N SER A 38 -8.41 1.76 -18.14
CA SER A 38 -7.87 0.61 -17.37
C SER A 38 -8.38 0.50 -15.92
N ASN A 39 -9.40 -0.35 -15.73
CA ASN A 39 -9.98 -0.69 -14.42
C ASN A 39 -9.07 -1.55 -13.52
N PHE A 40 -7.78 -1.62 -13.79
CA PHE A 40 -6.84 -2.51 -13.12
C PHE A 40 -5.65 -1.71 -12.60
N LEU A 41 -5.08 -2.20 -11.50
CA LEU A 41 -3.73 -1.83 -11.07
C LEU A 41 -2.80 -2.93 -11.55
N VAL A 42 -1.87 -2.58 -12.45
CA VAL A 42 -0.88 -3.50 -13.02
C VAL A 42 0.47 -2.83 -12.91
N MET A 43 1.36 -3.47 -12.19
CA MET A 43 2.69 -2.95 -11.89
C MET A 43 3.69 -4.10 -12.06
N ASP A 44 4.91 -3.75 -12.45
CA ASP A 44 6.03 -4.68 -12.55
C ASP A 44 6.75 -4.77 -11.21
N GLU A 45 7.06 -3.61 -10.62
CA GLU A 45 7.84 -3.54 -9.39
C GLU A 45 7.45 -2.26 -8.62
N VAL A 46 7.47 -2.36 -7.29
CA VAL A 46 7.28 -1.25 -6.35
C VAL A 46 8.39 -1.31 -5.31
N GLU A 47 9.25 -0.30 -5.34
CA GLU A 47 10.40 -0.20 -4.45
C GLU A 47 10.20 0.97 -3.49
N THR A 48 10.54 0.75 -2.22
CA THR A 48 10.58 1.81 -1.22
C THR A 48 12.00 1.98 -0.70
N TYR A 49 12.39 3.19 -0.34
CA TYR A 49 13.75 3.49 0.07
C TYR A 49 13.79 4.44 1.26
N ASN A 50 14.82 4.29 2.09
CA ASN A 50 15.12 5.19 3.19
C ASN A 50 15.88 6.46 2.71
N ARG A 51 16.19 7.38 3.63
CA ARG A 51 16.93 8.62 3.29
C ARG A 51 18.36 8.38 2.79
N ALA A 52 19.00 7.32 3.24
CA ALA A 52 20.33 6.92 2.78
C ALA A 52 20.30 6.39 1.34
N GLY A 53 19.11 6.11 0.80
CA GLY A 53 18.93 5.57 -0.54
C GLY A 53 18.96 4.04 -0.59
N GLU A 54 18.94 3.37 0.56
CA GLU A 54 18.87 1.91 0.67
C GLU A 54 17.43 1.43 0.49
N LYS A 55 17.26 0.29 -0.20
CA LYS A 55 15.94 -0.32 -0.42
C LYS A 55 15.40 -0.85 0.91
N ASN A 56 14.14 -0.54 1.21
CA ASN A 56 13.43 -1.10 2.33
C ASN A 56 12.66 -2.34 1.85
N GLU A 57 12.97 -3.49 2.43
CA GLU A 57 12.21 -4.70 2.18
C GLU A 57 10.88 -4.67 2.96
N PRO A 58 9.74 -4.94 2.32
CA PRO A 58 8.46 -5.09 3.01
C PRO A 58 8.43 -6.39 3.82
N ILE A 59 7.77 -6.38 4.98
CA ILE A 59 7.52 -7.58 5.79
C ILE A 59 6.32 -8.38 5.27
N SER A 60 5.40 -7.72 4.56
CA SER A 60 4.29 -8.37 3.87
C SER A 60 3.76 -7.48 2.76
N VAL A 61 3.13 -8.11 1.77
CA VAL A 61 2.49 -7.45 0.65
C VAL A 61 1.07 -7.99 0.48
N ALA A 62 0.16 -7.14 0.01
CA ALA A 62 -1.21 -7.53 -0.28
C ALA A 62 -1.78 -6.70 -1.42
N GLN A 63 -2.80 -7.22 -2.10
CA GLN A 63 -3.59 -6.48 -3.06
C GLN A 63 -5.07 -6.81 -2.90
N SER A 64 -5.94 -5.95 -3.44
CA SER A 64 -7.39 -6.08 -3.25
C SER A 64 -7.97 -7.37 -3.83
N THR A 65 -7.51 -7.74 -5.02
CA THR A 65 -7.98 -8.91 -5.77
C THR A 65 -6.83 -9.49 -6.59
N ILE A 66 -6.91 -10.79 -6.90
CA ILE A 66 -5.97 -11.47 -7.79
C ILE A 66 -6.68 -11.73 -9.12
N TYR A 67 -6.17 -11.16 -10.21
CA TYR A 67 -6.79 -11.34 -11.54
C TYR A 67 -6.64 -12.78 -12.06
N GLN A 68 -5.45 -13.36 -11.94
CA GLN A 68 -5.15 -14.75 -12.31
C GLN A 68 -4.19 -15.38 -11.27
N PRO A 69 -4.14 -16.72 -11.13
CA PRO A 69 -3.37 -17.37 -10.07
C PRO A 69 -1.89 -16.99 -9.98
N HIS A 70 -1.29 -16.52 -11.07
CA HIS A 70 0.12 -16.13 -11.16
C HIS A 70 0.37 -14.62 -11.01
N THR A 71 -0.67 -13.80 -10.87
CA THR A 71 -0.59 -12.33 -10.76
C THR A 71 -0.67 -11.85 -9.30
N PHE A 72 -0.08 -12.62 -8.39
CA PHE A 72 -0.08 -12.38 -6.95
C PHE A 72 0.81 -11.17 -6.58
N PRO A 73 0.56 -10.51 -5.43
CA PRO A 73 1.19 -9.24 -5.09
C PRO A 73 2.71 -9.31 -4.93
N GLU A 74 3.27 -10.46 -4.56
CA GLU A 74 4.71 -10.67 -4.39
C GLU A 74 5.50 -10.47 -5.69
N ARG A 75 4.86 -10.61 -6.87
CA ARG A 75 5.48 -10.28 -8.17
C ARG A 75 5.94 -8.84 -8.26
N CYS A 76 5.29 -7.92 -7.54
CA CYS A 76 5.62 -6.50 -7.57
C CYS A 76 6.74 -6.09 -6.63
N ILE A 77 7.38 -7.04 -5.97
CA ILE A 77 8.50 -6.78 -5.04
C ILE A 77 9.61 -7.83 -5.19
N ASP A 78 9.58 -8.65 -6.24
CA ASP A 78 10.54 -9.73 -6.42
C ASP A 78 11.83 -9.27 -7.13
N GLY A 79 11.92 -7.99 -7.50
CA GLY A 79 13.08 -7.40 -8.16
C GLY A 79 13.17 -7.72 -9.66
N THR A 80 12.15 -8.35 -10.24
CA THR A 80 12.11 -8.74 -11.66
C THR A 80 11.25 -7.78 -12.48
N TYR A 81 11.80 -7.31 -13.61
CA TYR A 81 11.06 -6.49 -14.56
C TYR A 81 10.45 -7.36 -15.64
N TYR A 82 9.16 -7.64 -15.51
CA TYR A 82 8.44 -8.50 -16.44
C TYR A 82 8.07 -7.78 -17.73
N THR A 83 8.26 -8.46 -18.86
CA THR A 83 7.86 -7.97 -20.18
C THR A 83 6.46 -8.43 -20.58
N ALA A 84 5.94 -9.47 -19.92
CA ALA A 84 4.62 -10.04 -20.18
C ALA A 84 3.63 -9.72 -19.06
N LYS A 85 2.44 -9.26 -19.44
CA LYS A 85 1.34 -8.93 -18.53
C LYS A 85 0.97 -10.07 -17.56
N SER A 86 1.04 -11.31 -18.03
CA SER A 86 0.75 -12.53 -17.25
C SER A 86 1.84 -12.89 -16.26
N GLN A 87 2.83 -12.03 -16.01
CA GLN A 87 3.87 -12.29 -15.02
C GLN A 87 3.93 -11.21 -13.94
N GLN A 88 3.03 -10.23 -14.02
CA GLN A 88 2.99 -9.03 -13.17
C GLN A 88 1.98 -9.16 -12.05
N CYS A 89 2.12 -8.34 -11.00
CA CYS A 89 1.01 -8.21 -10.06
C CYS A 89 -0.14 -7.44 -10.72
N HIS A 90 -1.35 -7.98 -10.59
CA HIS A 90 -2.51 -7.50 -11.33
C HIS A 90 -3.78 -7.66 -10.48
N THR A 91 -4.43 -6.53 -10.17
CA THR A 91 -5.77 -6.55 -9.56
C THR A 91 -6.82 -6.82 -10.61
N ASP A 92 -7.90 -7.51 -10.27
CA ASP A 92 -9.01 -7.62 -11.21
C ASP A 92 -9.64 -6.25 -11.53
N GLY A 93 -10.50 -6.26 -12.55
CA GLY A 93 -11.20 -5.07 -13.00
C GLY A 93 -12.35 -4.61 -12.08
N LYS A 94 -12.56 -5.23 -10.92
CA LYS A 94 -13.82 -5.13 -10.15
C LYS A 94 -13.57 -4.54 -8.76
N GLY A 95 -14.41 -3.59 -8.35
CA GLY A 95 -14.35 -3.00 -7.00
C GLY A 95 -13.14 -2.09 -6.74
N GLU A 96 -12.73 -1.97 -5.47
CA GLU A 96 -11.56 -1.18 -5.08
C GLU A 96 -10.27 -1.84 -5.58
N ARG A 97 -9.38 -1.05 -6.20
CA ARG A 97 -8.06 -1.53 -6.64
C ARG A 97 -7.01 -0.89 -5.76
N TRP A 98 -6.42 -1.70 -4.89
CA TRP A 98 -5.35 -1.27 -4.02
C TRP A 98 -4.25 -2.32 -3.96
N PHE A 99 -3.03 -1.84 -3.77
CA PHE A 99 -1.84 -2.61 -3.46
C PHE A 99 -1.23 -2.04 -2.18
N ARG A 100 -0.71 -2.92 -1.32
CA ARG A 100 -0.19 -2.55 0.00
C ARG A 100 1.14 -3.23 0.25
N LEU A 101 2.09 -2.41 0.70
CA LEU A 101 3.35 -2.85 1.29
C LEU A 101 3.33 -2.54 2.77
N ASP A 102 3.54 -3.54 3.61
CA ASP A 102 3.72 -3.35 5.05
C ASP A 102 5.20 -3.41 5.36
N HIS A 103 5.68 -2.44 6.13
CA HIS A 103 7.06 -2.37 6.63
C HIS A 103 7.09 -2.42 8.16
N ALA A 104 8.27 -2.71 8.68
CA ALA A 104 8.52 -2.64 10.11
C ALA A 104 8.24 -1.22 10.67
N PRO A 105 7.77 -1.08 11.92
CA PRO A 105 7.37 0.20 12.49
C PRO A 105 8.44 1.31 12.46
N SER A 106 9.71 0.93 12.48
CA SER A 106 10.86 1.84 12.49
C SER A 106 11.32 2.25 11.09
N THR A 107 10.63 1.81 10.03
CA THR A 107 11.05 2.05 8.66
C THR A 107 10.84 3.53 8.30
N ASP A 108 11.90 4.18 7.82
CA ASP A 108 11.83 5.53 7.24
C ASP A 108 11.63 5.39 5.73
N ILE A 109 10.56 5.97 5.20
CA ILE A 109 10.25 5.95 3.76
C ILE A 109 10.46 7.35 3.21
N SER A 110 11.55 7.53 2.46
CA SER A 110 11.91 8.79 1.83
C SER A 110 11.60 8.82 0.34
N LYS A 111 11.52 7.65 -0.30
CA LYS A 111 11.32 7.54 -1.74
C LYS A 111 10.55 6.27 -2.08
N ILE A 112 9.59 6.40 -2.97
CA ILE A 112 8.85 5.28 -3.55
C ILE A 112 9.07 5.32 -5.05
N VAL A 113 9.39 4.18 -5.63
CA VAL A 113 9.56 3.99 -7.06
C VAL A 113 8.54 2.97 -7.52
N ILE A 114 7.78 3.31 -8.55
CA ILE A 114 6.80 2.41 -9.17
C ILE A 114 7.21 2.22 -10.62
N TYR A 115 7.28 0.96 -11.04
CA TYR A 115 7.46 0.55 -12.42
C TYR A 115 6.12 0.03 -12.92
N PRO A 116 5.35 0.86 -13.64
CA PRO A 116 4.06 0.44 -14.12
C PRO A 116 4.22 -0.22 -15.50
N TYR A 117 3.49 -1.31 -15.75
CA TYR A 117 3.51 -1.96 -17.07
C TYR A 117 2.78 -1.15 -18.13
N TYR A 118 1.64 -0.55 -17.73
CA TYR A 118 0.89 0.42 -18.54
C TYR A 118 0.96 1.80 -17.91
N ASN A 119 0.37 2.80 -18.56
CA ASN A 119 0.08 4.06 -17.89
C ASN A 119 -0.69 3.79 -16.58
N MET A 120 -0.17 4.30 -15.47
CA MET A 120 -0.91 4.28 -14.21
C MET A 120 -2.31 4.88 -14.41
N PRO A 121 -3.37 4.28 -13.87
CA PRO A 121 -4.71 4.82 -14.00
C PRO A 121 -4.77 6.28 -13.52
N LYS A 122 -5.57 7.12 -14.19
CA LYS A 122 -5.86 8.46 -13.66
C LYS A 122 -6.50 8.33 -12.26
N GLY A 123 -6.11 9.22 -11.34
CA GLY A 123 -6.64 9.23 -9.98
C GLY A 123 -6.00 8.21 -9.06
N THR A 124 -4.87 7.61 -9.44
CA THR A 124 -4.07 6.85 -8.47
C THR A 124 -3.55 7.77 -7.37
N MET A 125 -3.62 7.28 -6.15
CA MET A 125 -3.08 7.88 -4.97
C MET A 125 -2.04 6.95 -4.36
N ILE A 126 -1.00 7.55 -3.79
CA ILE A 126 -0.13 6.85 -2.84
C ILE A 126 -0.44 7.37 -1.46
N ARG A 127 -0.53 6.47 -0.49
CA ARG A 127 -0.77 6.77 0.91
C ARG A 127 0.25 6.12 1.80
N ILE A 128 0.61 6.82 2.87
CA ILE A 128 1.40 6.27 3.96
C ILE A 128 0.53 6.26 5.20
N VAL A 129 0.43 5.10 5.85
CA VAL A 129 -0.45 4.87 7.00
C VAL A 129 0.36 4.21 8.11
N ALA A 130 0.35 4.79 9.32
CA ALA A 130 0.91 4.13 10.49
C ALA A 130 -0.12 3.24 11.17
N ASN A 131 0.36 2.19 11.81
CA ASN A 131 -0.45 1.15 12.45
C ASN A 131 -1.45 0.55 11.47
N ALA A 132 -0.93 -0.04 10.38
CA ALA A 132 -1.71 -0.53 9.25
C ALA A 132 -3.03 -1.18 9.68
N PRO A 133 -4.18 -0.57 9.33
CA PRO A 133 -5.45 -1.15 9.69
C PRO A 133 -5.70 -2.40 8.85
N LYS A 134 -6.54 -3.29 9.37
CA LYS A 134 -6.85 -4.56 8.73
C LYS A 134 -7.55 -4.41 7.37
N THR A 135 -8.14 -3.25 7.08
CA THR A 135 -8.93 -3.01 5.87
C THR A 135 -8.50 -1.71 5.19
N HIS A 136 -8.57 -1.70 3.86
CA HIS A 136 -8.29 -0.52 3.03
C HIS A 136 -9.16 0.68 3.40
N ARG A 137 -10.47 0.47 3.62
CA ARG A 137 -11.39 1.55 3.99
C ARG A 137 -11.04 2.22 5.32
N ALA A 138 -10.50 1.48 6.28
CA ALA A 138 -9.97 2.05 7.51
C ALA A 138 -8.65 2.80 7.27
N ALA A 139 -7.80 2.29 6.36
CA ALA A 139 -6.57 2.95 5.93
C ALA A 139 -6.85 4.34 5.36
N LEU A 140 -7.85 4.46 4.48
CA LEU A 140 -8.28 5.75 3.92
C LEU A 140 -8.57 6.79 5.01
N LYS A 141 -9.21 6.39 6.11
CA LYS A 141 -9.55 7.27 7.24
C LYS A 141 -8.37 7.67 8.13
N GLN A 142 -7.33 6.83 8.19
CA GLN A 142 -6.16 7.01 9.06
C GLN A 142 -4.93 7.50 8.31
N THR A 143 -5.09 7.87 7.03
CA THR A 143 -4.01 8.27 6.15
C THR A 143 -3.17 9.38 6.79
N LEU A 144 -1.88 9.11 6.99
CA LEU A 144 -0.94 10.13 7.47
C LEU A 144 -0.62 11.10 6.34
N TRP A 145 -0.34 10.54 5.16
CA TRP A 145 0.08 11.27 3.98
C TRP A 145 -0.59 10.69 2.76
N SER A 146 -1.03 11.56 1.85
CA SER A 146 -1.48 11.13 0.54
C SER A 146 -0.98 12.06 -0.54
N LEU A 147 -0.67 11.50 -1.70
CA LEU A 147 -0.32 12.25 -2.89
C LEU A 147 -1.20 11.77 -4.05
N PRO A 148 -2.09 12.62 -4.59
CA PRO A 148 -2.71 12.36 -5.88
C PRO A 148 -1.68 12.46 -6.97
N PHE A 149 -1.73 11.54 -7.92
CA PHE A 149 -1.05 11.76 -9.18
C PHE A 149 -1.91 11.27 -10.35
N THR A 150 -2.10 12.18 -11.29
CA THR A 150 -2.62 11.89 -12.62
C THR A 150 -1.43 11.63 -13.52
N ALA A 151 -1.34 10.40 -14.02
CA ALA A 151 -0.16 9.94 -14.76
C ALA A 151 -0.56 9.29 -16.09
N LYS A 152 0.16 9.63 -17.15
CA LYS A 152 0.27 8.81 -18.36
C LYS A 152 1.76 8.47 -18.54
N PHE A 153 2.27 7.56 -17.72
CA PHE A 153 3.67 7.16 -17.78
C PHE A 153 3.80 5.70 -18.18
N LYS A 154 4.51 5.43 -19.28
CA LYS A 154 4.92 4.08 -19.71
C LYS A 154 6.23 3.60 -19.04
N THR A 155 6.81 4.40 -18.14
CA THR A 155 8.15 4.19 -17.58
C THR A 155 8.19 4.50 -16.08
N LYS A 156 9.25 4.03 -15.39
CA LYS A 156 9.56 4.24 -13.95
C LYS A 156 9.14 5.63 -13.46
N LYS A 157 8.37 5.67 -12.37
CA LYS A 157 8.04 6.90 -11.65
C LYS A 157 8.69 6.90 -10.28
N THR A 158 9.39 7.98 -9.95
CA THR A 158 10.00 8.19 -8.62
C THR A 158 9.26 9.30 -7.90
N ILE A 159 8.88 9.04 -6.65
CA ILE A 159 8.25 9.98 -5.74
C ILE A 159 9.14 10.12 -4.53
N LYS A 160 9.62 11.34 -4.28
CA LYS A 160 10.43 11.68 -3.12
C LYS A 160 9.54 12.34 -2.07
N PHE A 161 9.66 11.89 -0.84
CA PHE A 161 9.07 12.49 0.34
C PHE A 161 10.17 13.27 1.07
N ASN A 162 9.88 14.49 1.50
CA ASN A 162 10.83 15.26 2.30
C ASN A 162 10.48 15.12 3.80
N PRO A 163 11.29 14.39 4.58
CA PRO A 163 11.05 14.22 6.00
C PRO A 163 11.27 15.44 6.89
N LYS A 164 11.91 16.51 6.41
CA LYS A 164 12.12 17.73 7.22
C LYS A 164 10.84 18.51 7.53
N THR A 165 9.72 18.14 6.91
CA THR A 165 8.38 18.67 7.21
C THR A 165 7.52 17.69 8.01
N TRP A 166 8.09 16.60 8.51
CA TRP A 166 7.33 15.56 9.22
C TRP A 166 7.19 15.97 10.68
N THR A 167 6.17 16.76 10.98
CA THR A 167 5.66 16.81 12.34
C THR A 167 5.09 15.45 12.69
N LYS A 168 5.51 14.94 13.84
CA LYS A 168 4.94 13.76 14.48
C LYS A 168 3.47 14.09 14.76
N GLY A 169 2.58 13.83 13.80
CA GLY A 169 1.16 13.95 14.00
C GLY A 169 0.79 13.04 15.15
N GLN A 170 0.48 13.61 16.31
CA GLN A 170 -0.20 12.88 17.36
C GLN A 170 -1.57 12.51 16.80
N TYR A 171 -1.82 11.22 16.62
CA TYR A 171 -3.17 10.74 16.35
C TYR A 171 -3.71 10.15 17.65
N SER A 172 -4.58 10.95 18.27
CA SER A 172 -5.54 10.56 19.30
C SER A 172 -6.48 9.45 18.81
#